data_AF-A0A7Y9IDD6-F1
#
_entry.id   AF-A0A7Y9IDD6-F1
#
_cell.length_a   1.000
_cell.length_b   1.000
_cell.length_c   1.000
_cell.angle_alpha   90.00
_cell.angle_beta   90.00
_cell.angle_gamma   90.00
#
_symmetry.space_group_name_H-M   'P 1'
#
loop_
_entity.id
_entity.type
_entity.pdbx_description
1 polymer ?
#
loop_
_entity_poly.entity_id
_entity_poly.type
_entity_poly.pdbx_seq_one_letter_code
_entity_poly.pdbx_strand_id
1 'polypeptide(L)'
;MINTLVAEPEPPVAAGPFRAQLRFLISAGSVSAGVIAELADLRHDQLRPLLGRGGPGDDVIPAAVARRLITVTAAEVRAVRYELVPAEPVRQGLERLLAGDWDLDRLTRYLRIRRPALRLLLDGQTLACSRLTQLRVLAALRTLPRRAVSAATRSLRPVA
;
A
#
# COMPACT_ATOMS: atom_id res chain seq x y z
N MET A 1 3.63 33.16 -25.47
CA MET A 1 2.30 32.64 -25.10
C MET A 1 2.38 31.13 -25.09
N ILE A 2 2.47 30.51 -23.90
CA ILE A 2 2.46 29.05 -23.77
C ILE A 2 0.99 28.64 -23.73
N ASN A 3 0.51 28.01 -24.81
CA ASN A 3 -0.82 27.45 -24.89
C ASN A 3 -0.84 26.19 -24.00
N THR A 4 -1.29 26.35 -22.75
CA THR A 4 -1.56 25.23 -21.86
C THR A 4 -2.78 24.51 -22.42
N LEU A 5 -2.58 23.56 -23.31
CA LEU A 5 -3.58 22.56 -23.64
C LEU A 5 -3.87 21.82 -22.34
N VAL A 6 -4.97 22.20 -21.68
CA VAL A 6 -5.55 21.41 -20.59
C VAL A 6 -5.85 20.05 -21.22
N ALA A 7 -5.02 19.05 -20.90
CA ALA A 7 -5.24 17.71 -21.39
C ALA A 7 -6.62 17.26 -20.88
N GLU A 8 -7.54 17.00 -21.81
CA GLU A 8 -8.86 16.45 -21.50
C GLU A 8 -8.66 15.18 -20.63
N PRO A 9 -9.40 15.04 -19.53
CA PRO A 9 -9.27 13.87 -18.67
C PRO A 9 -9.63 12.64 -19.50
N GLU A 10 -8.69 11.69 -19.60
CA GLU A 10 -8.91 10.46 -20.35
C GLU A 10 -10.18 9.73 -19.87
N PRO A 11 -10.96 9.16 -20.81
CA PRO A 11 -12.19 8.47 -20.45
C PRO A 11 -11.89 7.29 -19.50
N PRO A 12 -12.77 7.04 -18.52
CA PRO A 12 -12.62 5.90 -17.63
C PRO A 12 -12.80 4.58 -18.42
N VAL A 13 -12.13 3.53 -17.97
CA VAL A 13 -12.11 2.22 -18.65
C VAL A 13 -12.83 1.16 -17.84
N ALA A 14 -13.35 0.13 -18.51
CA ALA A 14 -14.06 -0.97 -17.86
C ALA A 14 -13.18 -1.68 -16.82
N ALA A 15 -13.71 -1.87 -15.60
CA ALA A 15 -12.97 -2.43 -14.46
C ALA A 15 -12.78 -3.96 -14.54
N GLY A 16 -13.63 -4.66 -15.29
CA GLY A 16 -13.69 -6.13 -15.34
C GLY A 16 -12.34 -6.83 -15.60
N PRO A 17 -11.61 -6.49 -16.69
CA PRO A 17 -10.30 -7.06 -16.97
C PRO A 17 -9.28 -6.79 -15.86
N PHE A 18 -9.31 -5.60 -15.28
CA PHE A 18 -8.41 -5.20 -14.19
C PHE A 18 -8.72 -5.90 -12.87
N ARG A 19 -9.99 -6.26 -12.62
CA ARG A 19 -10.37 -7.14 -11.50
C ARG A 19 -9.77 -8.53 -11.67
N ALA A 20 -9.87 -9.09 -12.88
CA ALA A 20 -9.28 -10.39 -13.18
C ALA A 20 -7.75 -10.37 -13.02
N GLN A 21 -7.09 -9.34 -13.57
CA GLN A 21 -5.66 -9.12 -13.43
C GLN A 21 -5.25 -9.00 -11.95
N LEU A 22 -5.94 -8.17 -11.17
CA LEU A 22 -5.63 -7.99 -9.74
C LEU A 22 -5.75 -9.31 -8.97
N ARG A 23 -6.82 -10.09 -9.20
CA ARG A 23 -7.01 -11.42 -8.58
C ARG A 23 -5.90 -12.39 -8.99
N PHE A 24 -5.52 -12.37 -10.28
CA PHE A 24 -4.42 -13.18 -10.79
C PHE A 24 -3.09 -12.82 -10.11
N LEU A 25 -2.73 -11.54 -10.00
CA LEU A 25 -1.50 -11.08 -9.34
C LEU A 25 -1.48 -11.45 -7.85
N ILE A 26 -2.59 -11.24 -7.14
CA ILE A 26 -2.76 -11.63 -5.74
C ILE A 26 -2.50 -13.13 -5.56
N SER A 27 -3.09 -13.97 -6.41
CA SER A 27 -2.95 -15.42 -6.36
C SER A 27 -1.52 -15.86 -6.73
N ALA A 28 -1.00 -15.37 -7.84
CA ALA A 28 0.32 -15.71 -8.36
C ALA A 28 1.46 -15.38 -7.38
N GLY A 29 1.29 -14.29 -6.62
CA GLY A 29 2.23 -13.84 -5.60
C GLY A 29 1.94 -14.33 -4.19
N SER A 30 0.74 -14.83 -3.91
CA SER A 30 0.21 -15.01 -2.54
C SER A 30 0.40 -13.75 -1.67
N VAL A 31 0.04 -12.59 -2.22
CA VAL A 31 0.18 -11.26 -1.60
C VAL A 31 -1.19 -10.58 -1.44
N SER A 32 -1.29 -9.54 -0.61
CA SER A 32 -2.53 -8.78 -0.46
C SER A 32 -2.69 -7.73 -1.56
N ALA A 33 -3.90 -7.23 -1.76
CA ALA A 33 -4.17 -6.11 -2.66
C ALA A 33 -3.36 -4.85 -2.31
N GLY A 34 -3.13 -4.59 -1.01
CA GLY A 34 -2.29 -3.48 -0.56
C GLY A 34 -0.85 -3.61 -1.04
N VAL A 35 -0.29 -4.83 -1.10
CA VAL A 35 1.05 -5.05 -1.67
C VAL A 35 1.07 -4.76 -3.18
N ILE A 36 0.01 -5.15 -3.91
CA ILE A 36 -0.12 -4.81 -5.33
C ILE A 36 -0.26 -3.28 -5.52
N ALA A 37 -0.99 -2.60 -4.63
CA ALA A 37 -1.11 -1.15 -4.64
C ALA A 37 0.26 -0.49 -4.51
N GLU A 38 1.07 -0.89 -3.52
CA GLU A 38 2.43 -0.33 -3.34
C GLU A 38 3.35 -0.66 -4.53
N LEU A 39 3.24 -1.85 -5.14
CA LEU A 39 3.99 -2.20 -6.35
C LEU A 39 3.62 -1.34 -7.57
N ALA A 40 2.33 -1.11 -7.75
CA ALA A 40 1.83 -0.23 -8.81
C ALA A 40 1.98 1.26 -8.46
N ASP A 41 2.48 1.60 -7.26
CA ASP A 41 2.49 2.93 -6.62
C ASP A 41 1.08 3.60 -6.56
N LEU A 42 0.05 2.77 -6.48
CA LEU A 42 -1.35 3.17 -6.34
C LEU A 42 -1.73 3.42 -4.88
N ARG A 43 -2.66 4.37 -4.67
CA ARG A 43 -3.33 4.49 -3.37
C ARG A 43 -4.28 3.31 -3.17
N HIS A 44 -4.44 2.85 -1.93
CA HIS A 44 -5.23 1.65 -1.63
C HIS A 44 -6.71 1.83 -1.92
N ASP A 45 -7.23 3.04 -1.77
CA ASP A 45 -8.61 3.41 -2.11
C ASP A 45 -8.89 3.30 -3.62
N GLN A 46 -7.88 3.50 -4.47
CA GLN A 46 -8.00 3.35 -5.92
C GLN A 46 -8.22 1.90 -6.36
N LEU A 47 -7.83 0.92 -5.53
CA LEU A 47 -8.13 -0.48 -5.79
C LEU A 47 -9.51 -0.91 -5.28
N ARG A 48 -10.20 -0.09 -4.48
CA ARG A 48 -11.49 -0.45 -3.88
C ARG A 48 -12.52 -0.92 -4.92
N PRO A 49 -12.71 -0.27 -6.08
CA PRO A 49 -13.64 -0.74 -7.13
C PRO A 49 -13.27 -2.10 -7.71
N LEU A 50 -12.03 -2.56 -7.50
CA LEU A 50 -11.52 -3.81 -8.03
C LEU A 50 -11.63 -4.99 -7.05
N LEU A 51 -11.84 -4.72 -5.75
CA LEU A 51 -11.84 -5.74 -4.69
C LEU A 51 -13.23 -6.34 -4.43
N GLY A 52 -14.30 -5.69 -4.91
CA GLY A 52 -15.68 -6.14 -4.76
C GLY A 52 -16.16 -7.12 -5.85
N ARG A 53 -17.43 -7.51 -5.76
CA ARG A 53 -18.16 -8.23 -6.82
C ARG A 53 -18.72 -7.29 -7.91
N GLY A 54 -18.46 -5.98 -7.80
CA GLY A 54 -19.06 -4.94 -8.63
C GLY A 54 -20.40 -4.52 -8.09
N GLY A 55 -20.42 -3.36 -7.43
CA GLY A 55 -21.65 -2.65 -7.13
C GLY A 55 -21.89 -1.53 -8.16
N PRO A 56 -23.08 -0.88 -8.10
CA PRO A 56 -23.36 0.30 -8.90
C PRO A 56 -22.25 1.35 -8.70
N GLY A 57 -21.55 1.71 -9.78
CA GLY A 57 -20.44 2.68 -9.75
C GLY A 57 -19.03 2.08 -9.72
N ASP A 58 -18.86 0.76 -9.62
CA ASP A 58 -17.54 0.10 -9.66
C ASP A 58 -17.17 -0.44 -11.05
N ASP A 59 -18.01 -0.22 -12.07
CA ASP A 59 -17.84 -0.82 -13.40
C ASP A 59 -16.72 -0.18 -14.23
N VAL A 60 -16.24 0.98 -13.80
CA VAL A 60 -15.14 1.68 -14.45
C VAL A 60 -14.07 2.13 -13.46
N ILE A 61 -12.85 2.28 -13.96
CA ILE A 61 -11.72 2.87 -13.22
C ILE A 61 -11.05 3.97 -14.05
N PRO A 62 -10.32 4.90 -13.42
CA PRO A 62 -9.51 5.87 -14.15
C PRO A 62 -8.47 5.17 -15.04
N ALA A 63 -8.29 5.62 -16.28
CA ALA A 63 -7.31 5.06 -17.21
C ALA A 63 -5.87 5.07 -16.65
N ALA A 64 -5.52 6.06 -15.84
CA ALA A 64 -4.24 6.12 -15.13
C ALA A 64 -4.05 4.94 -14.14
N VAL A 65 -5.12 4.51 -13.45
CA VAL A 65 -5.07 3.34 -12.55
C VAL A 65 -4.87 2.05 -13.36
N ALA A 66 -5.61 1.93 -14.46
CA ALA A 66 -5.49 0.81 -15.40
C ALA A 66 -4.06 0.64 -15.94
N ARG A 67 -3.45 1.73 -16.43
CA ARG A 67 -2.07 1.71 -16.94
C ARG A 67 -1.07 1.24 -15.88
N ARG A 68 -1.17 1.75 -14.65
CA ARG A 68 -0.25 1.37 -13.58
C ARG A 68 -0.43 -0.07 -13.13
N LEU A 69 -1.65 -0.61 -13.20
CA LEU A 69 -1.90 -2.00 -12.87
C LEU A 69 -1.40 -2.95 -13.97
N ILE A 70 -1.46 -2.53 -15.24
CA ILE A 70 -1.01 -3.35 -16.37
C ILE A 70 0.52 -3.50 -16.42
N THR A 71 1.25 -2.54 -15.88
CA THR A 71 2.73 -2.61 -15.80
C THR A 71 3.22 -3.62 -14.79
N VAL A 72 2.39 -4.02 -13.82
CA VAL A 72 2.77 -5.00 -12.78
C VAL A 72 2.60 -6.42 -13.33
N THR A 73 3.69 -7.17 -13.33
CA THR A 73 3.70 -8.55 -13.84
C THR A 73 3.68 -9.59 -12.72
N ALA A 74 3.18 -10.81 -13.01
CA ALA A 74 3.25 -11.90 -12.04
C ALA A 74 4.69 -12.32 -11.70
N ALA A 75 5.65 -12.11 -12.61
CA ALA A 75 7.06 -12.36 -12.36
C ALA A 75 7.62 -11.38 -11.32
N GLU A 76 7.34 -10.08 -11.49
CA GLU A 76 7.71 -9.04 -10.54
C GLU A 76 7.11 -9.29 -9.15
N VAL A 77 5.82 -9.62 -9.08
CA VAL A 77 5.15 -9.93 -7.81
C VAL A 77 5.77 -11.16 -7.10
N ARG A 78 6.35 -12.11 -7.85
CA ARG A 78 7.08 -13.23 -7.24
C ARG A 78 8.51 -12.82 -6.83
N ALA A 79 9.17 -12.01 -7.63
CA ALA A 79 10.55 -11.58 -7.43
C ALA A 79 10.76 -10.83 -6.10
N VAL A 80 9.78 -10.04 -5.63
CA VAL A 80 9.88 -9.30 -4.36
C VAL A 80 10.13 -10.17 -3.12
N ARG A 81 9.89 -11.48 -3.20
CA ARG A 81 10.23 -12.43 -2.12
C ARG A 81 11.73 -12.64 -1.97
N TYR A 82 12.46 -12.52 -3.06
CA TYR A 82 13.87 -12.85 -3.17
C TYR A 82 14.76 -11.60 -3.26
N GLU A 83 14.19 -10.44 -3.61
CA GLU A 83 14.88 -9.16 -3.55
C GLU A 83 15.14 -8.74 -2.11
N LEU A 84 16.40 -8.45 -1.78
CA LEU A 84 16.82 -7.92 -0.48
C LEU A 84 16.82 -6.39 -0.51
N VAL A 85 16.30 -5.79 0.56
CA VAL A 85 16.28 -4.34 0.80
C VAL A 85 16.80 -4.04 2.21
N PRO A 86 17.34 -2.83 2.47
CA PRO A 86 17.76 -2.43 3.80
C PRO A 86 16.63 -2.57 4.82
N ALA A 87 16.93 -3.12 6.00
CA ALA A 87 15.94 -3.34 7.05
C ALA A 87 15.57 -2.06 7.83
N GLU A 88 16.42 -1.03 7.80
CA GLU A 88 16.25 0.21 8.57
C GLU A 88 14.89 0.90 8.31
N PRO A 89 14.47 1.18 7.05
CA PRO A 89 13.18 1.83 6.81
C PRO A 89 11.99 0.94 7.21
N VAL A 90 12.17 -0.37 7.13
CA VAL A 90 11.15 -1.35 7.55
C VAL A 90 10.99 -1.32 9.07
N ARG A 91 12.10 -1.27 9.81
CA ARG A 91 12.08 -1.17 11.27
C ARG A 91 11.36 0.09 11.74
N GLN A 92 11.69 1.24 11.16
CA GLN A 92 11.00 2.50 11.44
C GLN A 92 9.49 2.40 11.14
N GLY A 93 9.12 1.72 10.07
CA GLY A 93 7.71 1.44 9.77
C GLY A 93 7.03 0.56 10.81
N LEU A 94 7.71 -0.49 11.29
CA LEU A 94 7.21 -1.37 12.36
C LEU A 94 7.01 -0.61 13.67
N GLU A 95 7.97 0.22 14.07
CA GLU A 95 7.87 1.08 15.25
C GLU A 95 6.68 2.03 15.17
N ARG A 96 6.43 2.62 13.99
CA ARG A 96 5.25 3.47 13.77
C ARG A 96 3.94 2.71 13.86
N LEU A 97 3.90 1.45 13.41
CA LEU A 97 2.72 0.59 13.57
C LEU A 97 2.49 0.28 15.05
N LEU A 98 3.54 -0.07 15.80
CA LEU A 98 3.47 -0.30 17.25
C LEU A 98 2.94 0.95 17.98
N ALA A 99 3.44 2.14 17.63
CA ALA A 99 2.98 3.42 18.17
C ALA A 99 1.53 3.79 17.74
N GLY A 100 0.96 3.07 16.77
CA GLY A 100 -0.41 3.20 16.30
C GLY A 100 -1.33 2.10 16.80
N ASP A 101 -1.05 1.55 17.99
CA ASP A 101 -1.82 0.50 18.67
C ASP A 101 -1.84 -0.85 17.94
N TRP A 102 -0.80 -1.17 17.16
CA TRP A 102 -0.59 -2.53 16.69
C TRP A 102 0.21 -3.31 17.73
N ASP A 103 -0.29 -4.48 18.12
CA ASP A 103 0.50 -5.44 18.89
C ASP A 103 1.34 -6.35 17.99
N LEU A 104 2.26 -7.09 18.62
CA LEU A 104 3.17 -8.00 17.91
C LEU A 104 2.43 -9.16 17.22
N ASP A 105 1.29 -9.60 17.75
CA ASP A 105 0.49 -10.69 17.17
C ASP A 105 -0.32 -10.24 15.96
N ARG A 106 -0.73 -8.97 15.91
CA ARG A 106 -1.31 -8.31 14.74
C ARG A 106 -0.26 -8.14 13.66
N LEU A 107 0.95 -7.69 14.02
CA LEU A 107 2.07 -7.55 13.07
C LEU A 107 2.45 -8.90 12.44
N THR A 108 2.64 -9.95 13.24
CA THR A 108 2.99 -11.28 12.71
C THR A 108 1.94 -11.83 11.76
N ARG A 109 0.65 -11.72 12.12
CA ARG A 109 -0.47 -12.17 11.27
C ARG A 109 -0.57 -11.36 9.98
N TYR A 110 -0.54 -10.03 10.06
CA TYR A 110 -0.71 -9.16 8.91
C TYR A 110 0.48 -9.24 7.95
N LEU A 111 1.70 -9.15 8.50
CA LEU A 111 2.93 -9.19 7.71
C LEU A 111 3.29 -10.61 7.27
N ARG A 112 2.64 -11.63 7.84
CA ARG A 112 2.95 -13.07 7.65
C ARG A 112 4.42 -13.36 7.90
N ILE A 113 4.96 -12.83 9.00
CA ILE A 113 6.33 -13.02 9.47
C ILE A 113 6.28 -13.72 10.81
N ARG A 114 7.15 -14.72 11.02
CA ARG A 114 7.22 -15.44 12.29
C ARG A 114 7.71 -14.50 13.40
N ARG A 115 7.16 -14.66 14.61
CA ARG A 115 7.48 -13.83 15.78
C ARG A 115 8.99 -13.69 16.06
N PRO A 116 9.83 -14.75 15.99
CA PRO A 116 11.27 -14.60 16.18
C PRO A 116 11.93 -13.70 15.13
N ALA A 117 11.60 -13.88 13.85
CA ALA A 117 12.15 -13.05 12.76
C ALA A 117 11.70 -11.59 12.87
N LEU A 118 10.46 -11.35 13.30
CA LEU A 118 9.96 -10.00 13.55
C LEU A 118 10.72 -9.32 14.71
N ARG A 119 11.06 -10.06 15.78
CA ARG A 119 11.89 -9.54 16.87
C ARG A 119 13.29 -9.20 16.39
N LEU A 120 13.95 -10.08 15.62
CA LEU A 120 15.27 -9.78 15.03
C LEU A 120 15.28 -8.49 14.19
N LEU A 121 14.18 -8.21 13.47
CA LEU A 121 14.03 -6.97 12.71
C LEU A 121 13.87 -5.74 13.63
N LEU A 122 13.01 -5.83 14.64
CA LEU A 122 12.76 -4.77 15.63
C LEU A 122 13.98 -4.47 16.49
N ASP A 123 14.72 -5.50 16.89
CA ASP A 123 15.90 -5.39 17.75
C ASP A 123 17.15 -4.95 16.95
N GLY A 124 17.01 -4.65 15.66
CA GLY A 124 18.11 -4.20 14.79
C GLY A 124 19.16 -5.27 14.46
N GLN A 125 18.89 -6.53 14.76
CA GLN A 125 19.80 -7.65 14.54
C GLN A 125 19.81 -8.15 13.09
N THR A 126 18.97 -7.57 12.23
CA THR A 126 18.88 -7.90 10.80
C THR A 126 19.15 -6.65 9.98
N LEU A 127 20.15 -6.72 9.08
CA LEU A 127 20.56 -5.58 8.23
C LEU A 127 19.73 -5.46 6.95
N ALA A 128 19.18 -6.57 6.44
CA ALA A 128 18.38 -6.62 5.22
C ALA A 128 17.19 -7.56 5.36
N CYS A 129 16.09 -7.23 4.69
CA CYS A 129 14.89 -8.07 4.65
C CYS A 129 14.37 -8.18 3.22
N SER A 130 13.39 -9.06 2.96
CA SER A 130 12.81 -9.15 1.63
C SER A 130 12.00 -7.90 1.28
N ARG A 131 12.01 -7.51 0.01
CA ARG A 131 11.16 -6.41 -0.50
C ARG A 131 9.68 -6.66 -0.22
N LEU A 132 9.24 -7.92 -0.21
CA LEU A 132 7.89 -8.28 0.22
C LEU A 132 7.59 -7.85 1.66
N THR A 133 8.55 -7.99 2.57
CA THR A 133 8.40 -7.54 3.96
C THR A 133 8.23 -6.02 4.00
N GLN A 134 9.08 -5.30 3.28
CA GLN A 134 8.96 -3.84 3.13
C GLN A 134 7.58 -3.43 2.59
N LEU A 135 7.13 -4.02 1.48
CA LEU A 135 5.83 -3.71 0.87
C LEU A 135 4.65 -3.99 1.80
N ARG A 136 4.73 -5.06 2.61
CA ARG A 136 3.70 -5.36 3.61
C ARG A 136 3.67 -4.33 4.74
N VAL A 137 4.83 -3.84 5.18
CA VAL A 137 4.91 -2.76 6.18
C VAL A 137 4.36 -1.46 5.62
N LEU A 138 4.74 -1.09 4.39
CA LEU A 138 4.19 0.08 3.70
C LEU A 138 2.67 -0.02 3.57
N ALA A 139 2.17 -1.18 3.13
CA ALA A 139 0.74 -1.42 3.04
C ALA A 139 0.04 -1.36 4.40
N ALA A 140 0.65 -1.86 5.47
CA ALA A 140 0.12 -1.75 6.83
C ALA A 140 0.03 -0.29 7.30
N LEU A 141 1.06 0.52 7.03
CA LEU A 141 1.10 1.92 7.44
C LEU A 141 -0.04 2.74 6.84
N ARG A 142 -0.53 2.39 5.64
CA ARG A 142 -1.69 3.04 5.02
C ARG A 142 -3.02 2.81 5.76
N THR A 143 -3.07 1.80 6.62
CA THR A 143 -4.26 1.50 7.44
C THR A 143 -4.28 2.25 8.76
N LEU A 144 -3.16 2.87 9.16
CA LEU A 144 -3.15 3.72 10.35
C LEU A 144 -4.08 4.91 10.12
N PRO A 145 -4.86 5.31 11.13
CA PRO A 145 -5.63 6.54 11.04
C PRO A 145 -4.67 7.70 10.74
N ARG A 146 -5.00 8.52 9.73
CA ARG A 146 -4.34 9.81 9.56
C ARG A 146 -4.62 10.61 10.82
N ARG A 147 -3.66 10.66 11.76
CA ARG A 147 -3.74 11.58 12.90
C ARG A 147 -4.05 12.96 12.31
N ALA A 148 -5.22 13.50 12.66
CA ALA A 148 -5.63 14.81 12.20
C ALA A 148 -4.61 15.82 12.72
N VAL A 149 -3.74 16.30 11.82
CA VAL A 149 -2.85 17.42 12.10
C VAL A 149 -3.71 18.69 12.10
N SER A 150 -4.56 18.88 13.12
CA SER A 150 -5.21 20.17 13.42
C SER A 150 -6.01 20.09 14.74
N ALA A 151 -5.34 20.32 15.87
CA ALA A 151 -6.01 20.70 17.12
C ALA A 151 -5.13 21.56 18.05
N ALA A 152 -3.97 22.05 17.60
CA ALA A 152 -3.07 22.87 18.41
C ALA A 152 -2.92 24.33 17.93
N THR A 153 -3.47 24.70 16.77
CA THR A 153 -3.33 26.07 16.22
C THR A 153 -4.55 26.97 16.47
N ARG A 154 -5.57 26.53 17.23
CA ARG A 154 -6.77 27.33 17.54
C ARG A 154 -6.91 27.66 19.03
N SER A 155 -5.80 27.81 19.75
CA SER A 155 -5.78 28.35 21.11
C SER A 155 -4.76 29.48 21.25
N LEU A 156 -4.84 30.48 20.37
CA LEU A 156 -4.16 31.76 20.57
C LEU A 156 -5.03 32.87 19.99
N ARG A 157 -5.93 33.44 20.82
CA ARG A 157 -5.91 34.86 21.21
C ARG A 157 -7.17 35.29 21.99
N PRO A 158 -7.07 36.40 22.74
CA PRO A 158 -7.42 36.46 24.16
C PRO A 158 -8.78 37.09 24.40
N VAL A 159 -9.30 36.86 25.61
CA VAL A 159 -10.38 37.63 26.20
C VAL A 159 -9.95 39.09 26.29
N ALA A 160 -10.71 39.98 25.66
CA ALA A 160 -10.67 41.42 25.87
C ALA A 160 -11.55 41.78 27.06
#